data_AF-A0A0H5RQH0-F1
#
_entry.id   AF-A0A0H5RQH0-F1
#
_cell.length_a   1.000
_cell.length_b   1.000
_cell.length_c   1.000
_cell.angle_alpha   90.00
_cell.angle_beta   90.00
_cell.angle_gamma   90.00
#
_symmetry.space_group_name_H-M   'P 1'
#
loop_
_entity.id
_entity.type
_entity.pdbx_description
1 polymer ?
#
loop_
_entity_poly.entity_id
_entity_poly.type
_entity_poly.pdbx_seq_one_letter_code
_entity_poly.pdbx_strand_id
1 'polypeptide(L)'
;MSHDTVLMFVNGQAMSGGPLNDALASARFVGPVRTAPAYRFFSFGDVFPGLAPVRDGGWSVPGEIYEMSYTELREKLLPREPAELELSVIQLEDGRGALSMVCRALPTGDTQAHEITAPGGWRQHLGEPAGSR
;
A
#
# COMPACT_ATOMS: atom_id res chain seq x y z
N MET A 1 -24.52 -13.59 12.55
CA MET A 1 -23.66 -14.14 11.49
C MET A 1 -22.40 -13.32 11.51
N SER A 2 -21.23 -13.92 11.70
CA SER A 2 -19.98 -13.18 11.54
C SER A 2 -19.92 -12.76 10.07
N HIS A 3 -19.78 -11.47 9.80
CA HIS A 3 -19.48 -11.02 8.45
C HIS A 3 -18.06 -11.47 8.15
N ASP A 4 -17.85 -12.17 7.03
CA ASP A 4 -16.50 -12.50 6.57
C ASP A 4 -15.78 -11.19 6.22
N THR A 5 -14.78 -10.84 7.04
CA THR A 5 -13.93 -9.67 6.85
C THR A 5 -12.56 -10.10 6.34
N VAL A 6 -11.87 -9.15 5.71
CA VAL A 6 -10.50 -9.30 5.22
C VAL A 6 -9.60 -8.24 5.86
N LEU A 7 -8.32 -8.54 5.98
CA LEU A 7 -7.30 -7.56 6.32
C LEU A 7 -6.79 -6.90 5.05
N MET A 8 -6.86 -5.57 4.99
CA MET A 8 -6.33 -4.75 3.91
C MET A 8 -5.21 -3.87 4.43
N PHE A 9 -4.00 -4.05 3.88
CA PHE A 9 -2.84 -3.20 4.11
C PHE A 9 -2.81 -2.07 3.09
N VAL A 10 -2.70 -0.83 3.58
CA VAL A 10 -2.57 0.38 2.78
C VAL A 10 -1.33 1.16 3.20
N ASN A 11 -0.60 1.72 2.24
CA ASN A 11 0.67 2.42 2.45
C ASN A 11 0.77 3.74 1.69
N GLY A 12 -0.37 4.27 1.23
CA GLY A 12 -0.46 5.45 0.38
C GLY A 12 -1.65 6.34 0.72
N GLN A 13 -2.37 6.77 -0.30
CA GLN A 13 -3.47 7.76 -0.19
C GLN A 13 -4.64 7.30 0.69
N ALA A 14 -4.85 5.99 0.84
CA ALA A 14 -5.93 5.43 1.66
C ALA A 14 -5.60 5.39 3.17
N MET A 15 -4.34 5.61 3.57
CA MET A 15 -3.97 5.72 4.98
C MET A 15 -4.72 6.87 5.67
N SER A 16 -4.83 6.80 6.99
CA SER A 16 -5.47 7.78 7.87
C SER A 16 -5.08 9.23 7.51
N GLY A 17 -6.07 10.10 7.30
CA GLY A 17 -5.84 11.50 6.91
C GLY A 17 -5.36 11.72 5.47
N GLY A 18 -5.21 10.65 4.67
CA GLY A 18 -4.95 10.73 3.25
C GLY A 18 -6.22 11.03 2.42
N PRO A 19 -6.07 11.45 1.16
CA PRO A 19 -7.19 11.90 0.32
C PRO A 19 -8.14 10.78 -0.11
N LEU A 20 -7.75 9.50 0.06
CA LEU A 20 -8.58 8.33 -0.26
C LEU A 20 -9.11 7.62 1.00
N ASN A 21 -8.84 8.17 2.20
CA ASN A 21 -9.18 7.48 3.45
C ASN A 21 -10.69 7.31 3.65
N ASP A 22 -11.52 8.13 3.00
CA ASP A 22 -12.98 7.99 3.00
C ASP A 22 -13.45 6.67 2.36
N ALA A 23 -12.65 6.03 1.49
CA ALA A 23 -12.91 4.68 1.00
C ALA A 23 -12.90 3.63 2.12
N LEU A 24 -12.24 3.93 3.24
CA LEU A 24 -12.11 3.08 4.43
C LEU A 24 -12.96 3.56 5.61
N ALA A 25 -13.89 4.51 5.41
CA ALA A 25 -14.62 5.16 6.50
C ALA A 25 -15.42 4.20 7.40
N SER A 26 -15.86 3.06 6.85
CA SER A 26 -16.59 2.01 7.58
C SER A 26 -15.69 0.83 8.00
N ALA A 27 -14.45 0.81 7.54
CA ALA A 27 -13.46 -0.19 7.92
C ALA A 27 -12.94 0.06 9.34
N ARG A 28 -12.61 -1.00 10.05
CA ARG A 28 -11.99 -0.91 11.37
C ARG A 28 -10.48 -0.74 11.22
N PHE A 29 -9.95 0.40 11.65
CA PHE A 29 -8.51 0.58 11.78
C PHE A 29 -7.96 -0.38 12.86
N VAL A 30 -7.04 -1.25 12.48
CA VAL A 30 -6.41 -2.23 13.37
C VAL A 30 -5.09 -1.68 13.92
N GLY A 31 -4.33 -0.95 13.11
CA GLY A 31 -3.12 -0.28 13.57
C GLY A 31 -2.07 -0.05 12.49
N PRO A 32 -0.97 0.64 12.83
CA PRO A 32 0.23 0.69 12.00
C PRO A 32 0.92 -0.68 11.98
N VAL A 33 1.44 -1.07 10.82
CA VAL A 33 2.20 -2.32 10.62
C VAL A 33 3.29 -2.13 9.57
N ARG A 34 4.14 -3.14 9.37
CA ARG A 34 5.08 -3.19 8.25
C ARG A 34 4.92 -4.50 7.48
N THR A 35 5.28 -4.47 6.20
CA THR A 35 5.42 -5.69 5.40
C THR A 35 6.61 -6.52 5.89
N ALA A 36 6.65 -7.80 5.53
CA ALA A 36 7.87 -8.60 5.59
C ALA A 36 8.99 -7.92 4.76
N PRO A 37 10.28 -8.22 4.98
CA PRO A 37 11.40 -7.58 4.27
C PRO A 37 11.61 -8.16 2.85
N ALA A 38 10.53 -8.29 2.09
CA ALA A 38 10.49 -8.95 0.78
C ALA A 38 9.81 -8.08 -0.29
N TYR A 39 9.81 -6.75 -0.11
CA TYR A 39 9.15 -5.82 -1.02
C TYR A 39 10.06 -4.66 -1.41
N ARG A 40 9.93 -4.23 -2.66
CA ARG A 40 10.36 -2.91 -3.15
C ARG A 40 9.17 -1.96 -3.10
N PHE A 41 9.45 -0.67 -2.98
CA PHE A 41 8.45 0.37 -2.82
C PHE A 41 8.68 1.47 -3.85
N PHE A 42 7.64 1.89 -4.55
CA PHE A 42 7.74 2.83 -5.66
C PHE A 42 6.83 4.03 -5.43
N SER A 43 7.28 5.22 -5.84
CA SER A 43 6.43 6.39 -6.03
C SER A 43 6.02 6.48 -7.49
N PHE A 44 4.73 6.59 -7.79
CA PHE A 44 4.21 6.90 -9.12
C PHE A 44 3.89 8.40 -9.20
N GLY A 45 4.80 9.16 -9.81
CA GLY A 45 4.65 10.61 -10.02
C GLY A 45 4.42 11.43 -8.75
N ASP A 46 4.83 10.92 -7.58
CA ASP A 46 4.51 11.50 -6.27
C ASP A 46 3.01 11.65 -5.98
N VAL A 47 2.18 10.86 -6.68
CA VAL A 47 0.73 10.84 -6.51
C VAL A 47 0.33 9.70 -5.58
N PHE A 48 0.81 8.49 -5.85
CA PHE A 48 0.52 7.30 -5.04
C PHE A 48 1.72 6.35 -5.06
N PRO A 49 1.85 5.49 -4.04
CA PRO A 49 2.89 4.48 -4.03
C PRO A 49 2.40 3.09 -4.49
N GLY A 50 3.35 2.20 -4.78
CA GLY A 50 3.08 0.79 -5.06
C GLY A 50 4.14 -0.16 -4.49
N LEU A 51 3.73 -1.38 -4.12
CA LEU A 51 4.61 -2.46 -3.67
C LEU A 51 4.95 -3.40 -4.82
N ALA A 52 6.17 -3.94 -4.84
CA ALA A 52 6.49 -5.09 -5.66
C ALA A 52 7.21 -6.18 -4.84
N PRO A 53 6.72 -7.43 -4.82
CA PRO A 53 7.42 -8.51 -4.13
C PRO A 53 8.76 -8.82 -4.82
N VAL A 54 9.78 -9.12 -4.03
CA VAL A 54 11.11 -9.49 -4.52
C VAL A 54 11.69 -10.65 -3.73
N ARG A 55 12.61 -11.40 -4.36
CA ARG A 55 13.34 -12.49 -3.69
C ARG A 55 14.47 -11.97 -2.80
N ASP A 56 15.20 -10.96 -3.29
CA ASP A 56 16.37 -10.40 -2.63
C ASP A 56 16.33 -8.86 -2.72
N GLY A 57 16.95 -8.18 -1.75
CA GLY A 57 17.04 -6.72 -1.73
C GLY A 57 15.75 -5.98 -1.37
N GLY A 58 14.76 -6.66 -0.80
CA GLY A 58 13.55 -6.05 -0.28
C GLY A 58 13.73 -5.42 1.10
N TRP A 59 12.72 -4.67 1.55
CA TRP A 59 12.68 -4.08 2.88
C TRP A 59 11.26 -4.03 3.44
N SER A 60 11.14 -3.80 4.75
CA SER A 60 9.86 -3.73 5.46
C SER A 60 9.21 -2.36 5.27
N VAL A 61 8.22 -2.27 4.39
CA VAL A 61 7.52 -1.04 4.06
C VAL A 61 6.46 -0.75 5.13
N PRO A 62 6.47 0.44 5.76
CA PRO A 62 5.46 0.81 6.74
C PRO A 62 4.12 1.15 6.07
N GLY A 63 3.03 0.89 6.79
CA GLY A 63 1.68 1.25 6.39
C GLY A 63 0.69 1.05 7.52
N GLU A 64 -0.56 0.93 7.15
CA GLU A 64 -1.71 0.79 8.04
C GLU A 64 -2.52 -0.44 7.65
N ILE A 65 -3.09 -1.13 8.63
CA ILE A 65 -3.96 -2.28 8.39
C ILE A 65 -5.38 -2.00 8.87
N TYR A 66 -6.32 -2.38 8.01
CA TYR A 66 -7.74 -2.21 8.21
C TYR A 66 -8.43 -3.56 8.07
N GLU A 67 -9.43 -3.79 8.90
CA GLU A 67 -10.37 -4.89 8.73
C GLU A 67 -11.64 -4.35 8.06
N MET A 68 -12.03 -4.96 6.94
CA MET A 68 -13.19 -4.52 6.16
C MET A 68 -13.93 -5.69 5.52
N SER A 69 -15.19 -5.49 5.17
CA SER A 69 -15.99 -6.49 4.44
C SER A 69 -15.61 -6.54 2.95
N TYR A 70 -15.91 -7.67 2.31
CA TYR A 70 -15.77 -7.79 0.85
C TYR A 70 -16.56 -6.73 0.08
N THR A 71 -17.77 -6.39 0.56
CA THR A 71 -18.62 -5.37 -0.09
C THR A 71 -17.95 -4.01 -0.10
N GLU A 72 -17.37 -3.59 1.02
CA GLU A 72 -16.64 -2.32 1.10
C GLU A 72 -15.40 -2.34 0.21
N LEU A 73 -14.63 -3.44 0.24
CA LEU A 73 -13.45 -3.58 -0.61
C LEU A 73 -13.83 -3.42 -2.09
N ARG A 74 -14.86 -4.16 -2.54
CA ARG A 74 -15.32 -4.18 -3.93
C ARG A 74 -15.96 -2.87 -4.39
N GLU A 75 -16.78 -2.24 -3.57
CA GLU A 75 -17.61 -1.09 -3.97
C GLU A 75 -16.98 0.26 -3.63
N LYS A 76 -16.07 0.32 -2.65
CA LYS A 76 -15.52 1.59 -2.15
C LYS A 76 -14.05 1.77 -2.47
N LEU A 77 -13.22 0.76 -2.24
CA LEU A 77 -11.77 0.88 -2.40
C LEU A 77 -11.31 0.57 -3.82
N LEU A 78 -11.51 -0.67 -4.28
CA LEU A 78 -10.96 -1.14 -5.58
C LEU A 78 -11.32 -0.25 -6.79
N PRO A 79 -12.54 0.33 -6.92
CA PRO A 79 -12.88 1.17 -8.07
C PRO A 79 -12.10 2.49 -8.14
N ARG A 80 -11.43 2.88 -7.05
CA ARG A 80 -10.68 4.15 -6.93
C ARG A 80 -9.18 3.95 -7.01
N GLU A 81 -8.73 2.70 -7.10
CA GLU A 81 -7.31 2.38 -7.18
C GLU A 81 -6.77 2.66 -8.59
N PRO A 82 -5.51 3.13 -8.71
CA PRO A 82 -4.87 3.37 -10.00
C PRO A 82 -4.78 2.11 -10.88
N ALA A 83 -4.76 2.30 -12.20
CA ALA A 83 -4.66 1.19 -13.15
C ALA A 83 -3.28 0.50 -13.12
N GLU A 84 -2.27 1.17 -12.59
CA GLU A 84 -0.92 0.68 -12.36
C GLU A 84 -0.85 -0.34 -11.22
N LEU A 85 -1.89 -0.42 -10.39
CA LEU A 85 -1.95 -1.34 -9.26
C LEU A 85 -2.92 -2.51 -9.52
N GLU A 86 -2.71 -3.59 -8.79
CA GLU A 86 -3.60 -4.75 -8.72
C GLU A 86 -3.70 -5.29 -7.30
N LEU A 87 -4.84 -5.92 -6.99
CA LEU A 87 -5.06 -6.53 -5.69
C LEU A 87 -4.26 -7.84 -5.59
N SER A 88 -3.50 -7.99 -4.52
CA SER A 88 -2.72 -9.21 -4.26
C SER A 88 -2.68 -9.52 -2.75
N VAL A 89 -2.06 -10.64 -2.41
CA VAL A 89 -1.78 -11.04 -1.02
C VAL A 89 -0.31 -10.70 -0.71
N ILE A 90 -0.09 -10.01 0.41
CA ILE A 90 1.22 -9.71 0.96
C ILE A 90 1.42 -10.39 2.32
N GLN A 91 2.67 -10.49 2.75
CA GLN A 91 3.06 -10.95 4.08
C GLN A 91 3.49 -9.75 4.93
N LEU A 92 3.02 -9.69 6.16
CA LEU A 92 3.44 -8.72 7.18
C LEU A 92 4.68 -9.20 7.93
N GLU A 93 5.37 -8.29 8.63
CA GLU A 93 6.58 -8.63 9.39
C GLU A 93 6.34 -9.66 10.51
N ASP A 94 5.11 -9.77 11.01
CA ASP A 94 4.70 -10.77 12.00
C ASP A 94 4.27 -12.12 11.39
N GLY A 95 4.41 -12.26 10.07
CA GLY A 95 4.12 -13.48 9.33
C GLY A 95 2.67 -13.64 8.89
N ARG A 96 1.74 -12.76 9.29
CA ARG A 96 0.35 -12.79 8.80
C ARG A 96 0.26 -12.43 7.32
N GLY A 97 -0.75 -12.97 6.64
CA GLY A 97 -1.14 -12.53 5.29
C GLY A 97 -2.15 -11.40 5.34
N ALA A 98 -2.08 -10.47 4.39
CA ALA A 98 -3.06 -9.40 4.18
C ALA A 98 -3.26 -9.14 2.69
N LEU A 99 -4.42 -8.59 2.31
CA LEU A 99 -4.60 -8.02 0.99
C LEU A 99 -3.86 -6.68 0.88
N SER A 100 -3.36 -6.36 -0.31
CA SER A 100 -2.83 -5.02 -0.61
C SER A 100 -2.86 -4.74 -2.10
N MET A 101 -2.71 -3.46 -2.44
CA MET A 101 -2.49 -3.03 -3.82
C MET A 101 -0.99 -3.07 -4.12
N VAL A 102 -0.62 -3.88 -5.10
CA VAL A 102 0.76 -4.07 -5.58
C VAL A 102 0.89 -3.53 -6.99
N CYS A 103 2.11 -3.21 -7.43
CA CYS A 103 2.38 -2.84 -8.81
C CYS A 103 1.94 -3.98 -9.74
N ARG A 104 1.02 -3.70 -10.67
CA ARG A 104 0.58 -4.65 -11.70
C ARG A 104 1.73 -5.12 -12.60
N ALA A 105 2.68 -4.23 -12.84
CA ALA A 105 3.94 -4.54 -13.49
C ALA A 105 5.06 -3.78 -12.77
N LEU A 106 6.27 -4.33 -12.79
CA LEU A 106 7.43 -3.61 -12.29
C LEU A 106 7.64 -2.31 -13.10
N PRO A 107 7.77 -1.15 -12.44
CA PRO A 107 8.12 0.10 -13.12
C PRO A 107 9.36 -0.04 -13.99
N THR A 108 9.25 0.44 -15.23
CA THR A 108 10.35 0.54 -16.20
C THR A 108 10.72 2.01 -16.41
N GLY A 109 11.82 2.28 -17.11
CA GLY A 109 12.30 3.65 -17.36
C GLY A 109 11.31 4.55 -18.12
N ASP A 110 10.30 3.98 -18.78
CA ASP A 110 9.26 4.72 -19.49
C ASP A 110 8.08 5.13 -18.59
N THR A 111 8.02 4.58 -17.36
CA THR A 111 7.00 4.94 -16.37
C THR A 111 7.48 6.13 -15.54
N GLN A 112 6.57 7.03 -15.13
CA GLN A 112 6.89 8.10 -14.16
C GLN A 112 7.03 7.57 -12.73
N ALA A 113 7.51 6.33 -12.58
CA ALA A 113 7.65 5.68 -11.30
C ALA A 113 9.12 5.40 -10.97
N HIS A 114 9.48 5.64 -9.72
CA HIS A 114 10.84 5.41 -9.22
C HIS A 114 10.79 4.69 -7.88
N GLU A 115 11.82 3.90 -7.60
CA GLU A 115 11.93 3.21 -6.32
C GLU A 115 12.28 4.20 -5.20
N ILE A 116 11.62 4.04 -4.07
CA ILE A 116 11.79 4.88 -2.88
C ILE A 116 12.14 3.99 -1.69
N THR A 117 13.05 4.47 -0.85
CA THR A 117 13.39 3.84 0.44
C THR A 117 13.24 4.88 1.54
N ALA A 118 12.05 4.91 2.13
CA ALA A 118 11.66 5.90 3.14
C ALA A 118 11.23 5.16 4.43
N PRO A 119 12.05 5.12 5.49
CA PRO A 119 11.71 4.40 6.73
C PRO A 119 10.38 4.81 7.38
N GLY A 120 9.94 6.06 7.18
CA GLY A 120 8.64 6.62 7.56
C GLY A 120 7.55 6.51 6.48
N GLY A 121 7.81 5.77 5.41
CA GLY A 121 6.86 5.44 4.35
C GLY A 121 6.53 6.60 3.43
N TRP A 122 5.35 6.49 2.81
CA TRP A 122 4.84 7.45 1.84
C TRP A 122 4.79 8.89 2.35
N ARG A 123 4.40 9.08 3.63
CA ARG A 123 4.31 10.41 4.23
C ARG A 123 5.69 11.07 4.36
N GLN A 124 6.74 10.30 4.69
CA GLN A 124 8.11 10.81 4.70
C GLN A 124 8.55 11.19 3.28
N HIS A 125 8.32 10.31 2.30
CA HIS A 125 8.68 10.55 0.90
C HIS A 125 8.12 11.87 0.37
N LEU A 126 6.82 12.15 0.60
CA LEU A 126 6.21 13.40 0.17
C LEU A 126 6.68 14.64 0.95
N GLY A 127 7.25 14.45 2.14
CA GLY A 127 7.84 15.52 2.94
C GLY A 127 9.29 15.84 2.57
N GLU A 128 9.96 14.96 1.83
CA GLU A 128 11.29 15.20 1.30
C GLU A 128 11.20 15.93 -0.05
N PRO A 129 11.95 17.04 -0.26
CA PRO A 129 11.97 17.69 -1.56
C PRO A 129 12.54 16.72 -2.61
N ALA A 130 11.81 16.55 -3.72
CA ALA A 130 12.24 15.73 -4.86
C ALA A 130 13.65 16.18 -5.31
N GLY A 131 14.67 15.35 -5.07
CA GLY A 131 16.04 15.61 -5.53
C GLY A 131 17.16 15.63 -4.47
N SER A 132 17.01 14.97 -3.32
CA SER A 132 18.17 14.65 -2.46
C SER A 132 18.60 13.20 -2.60
N ARG A 133 19.16 12.83 -3.77
CA ARG A 133 20.13 11.73 -3.95
C ARG A 133 20.80 11.81 -5.32
#